data_AF-A0A1Q3BY54-F1
#
_entry.id   AF-A0A1Q3BY54-F1
#
_cell.length_a   1.000
_cell.length_b   1.000
_cell.length_c   1.000
_cell.angle_alpha   90.00
_cell.angle_beta   90.00
_cell.angle_gamma   90.00
#
_symmetry.space_group_name_H-M   'P 1'
#
loop_
_entity.id
_entity.type
_entity.pdbx_description
1 polymer ?
#
loop_
_entity_poly.entity_id
_entity_poly.type
_entity_poly.pdbx_seq_one_letter_code
_entity_poly.pdbx_strand_id
1 'polypeptide(L)'
;GYTLLRDPRHNKGLAFTEKERDAHYMRGLLPPAFMTELQEKRSMHNLRQYQVPLQSYMAMMDLQERNEKLFYKLLIDNVEELLPVVYTPTVGEACQKYGSIFRGHQGLYISMKEKGKILQVLKNWPERRIQVIVVTDGERILGLGDLGCHVMIYLMS
;
A
#
# COMPACT_ATOMS: atom_id res chain seq x y z
N GLY A 1 -18.92 -8.83 -7.96
CA GLY A 1 -18.89 -7.40 -7.64
C GLY A 1 -17.96 -7.10 -6.48
N TYR A 2 -18.46 -7.26 -5.26
CA TYR A 2 -17.80 -6.73 -4.06
C TYR A 2 -16.36 -7.25 -3.80
N THR A 3 -16.06 -8.51 -4.10
CA THR A 3 -14.70 -9.06 -4.00
C THR A 3 -13.68 -8.31 -4.87
N LEU A 4 -14.08 -7.88 -6.08
CA LEU A 4 -13.23 -7.12 -7.00
C LEU A 4 -12.94 -5.70 -6.48
N LEU A 5 -13.90 -5.10 -5.78
CA LEU A 5 -13.74 -3.77 -5.17
C LEU A 5 -12.79 -3.78 -3.96
N ARG A 6 -12.64 -4.94 -3.31
CA ARG A 6 -11.74 -5.13 -2.16
C ARG A 6 -10.35 -5.63 -2.57
N ASP A 7 -10.18 -6.08 -3.80
CA ASP A 7 -8.88 -6.50 -4.32
C ASP A 7 -8.13 -5.28 -4.89
N PRO A 8 -7.04 -4.81 -4.25
CA PRO A 8 -6.36 -3.58 -4.64
C PRO A 8 -5.76 -3.63 -6.05
N ARG A 9 -5.44 -4.83 -6.55
CA ARG A 9 -4.84 -5.05 -7.89
C ARG A 9 -5.83 -4.84 -9.01
N HIS A 10 -7.10 -5.13 -8.72
CA HIS A 10 -8.17 -5.11 -9.70
C HIS A 10 -9.12 -3.92 -9.53
N ASN A 11 -9.17 -3.34 -8.33
CA ASN A 11 -10.02 -2.21 -8.04
C ASN A 11 -9.59 -0.96 -8.83
N LYS A 12 -10.55 -0.37 -9.57
CA LYS A 12 -10.38 0.89 -10.30
C LYS A 12 -11.17 2.04 -9.65
N GLY A 13 -11.92 1.78 -8.58
CA GLY A 13 -12.85 2.75 -8.01
C GLY A 13 -13.87 3.23 -9.04
N LEU A 14 -13.93 4.55 -9.27
CA LEU A 14 -14.87 5.14 -10.23
C LEU A 14 -14.43 5.00 -11.70
N ALA A 15 -13.23 4.48 -11.98
CA ALA A 15 -12.76 4.20 -13.34
C ALA A 15 -13.27 2.87 -13.93
N PHE A 16 -14.14 2.13 -13.23
CA PHE A 16 -14.87 1.03 -13.87
C PHE A 16 -15.90 1.56 -14.87
N THR A 17 -15.79 1.14 -16.12
CA THR A 17 -16.75 1.44 -17.20
C THR A 17 -18.12 0.81 -16.94
N GLU A 18 -19.17 1.31 -17.58
CA GLU A 18 -20.52 0.72 -17.44
C GLU A 18 -20.54 -0.77 -17.81
N LYS A 19 -19.84 -1.15 -18.90
CA LYS A 19 -19.71 -2.54 -19.33
C LYS A 19 -19.05 -3.42 -18.27
N GLU A 20 -17.97 -2.95 -17.64
CA GLU A 20 -17.32 -3.67 -16.54
C GLU A 20 -18.23 -3.78 -15.31
N ARG A 21 -18.98 -2.71 -15.00
CA ARG A 21 -19.92 -2.71 -13.87
C ARG A 21 -21.03 -3.74 -14.06
N ASP A 22 -21.52 -3.90 -15.28
CA ASP A 22 -22.52 -4.91 -15.64
C ASP A 22 -21.94 -6.31 -15.63
N ALA A 23 -20.81 -6.50 -16.31
CA ALA A 23 -20.15 -7.82 -16.43
C ALA A 23 -19.69 -8.38 -15.07
N HIS A 24 -19.34 -7.52 -14.12
CA HIS A 24 -18.79 -7.93 -12.83
C HIS A 24 -19.75 -7.72 -11.65
N TYR A 25 -21.04 -7.48 -11.89
CA TYR A 25 -22.06 -7.32 -10.84
C TYR A 25 -21.70 -6.20 -9.83
N MET A 26 -21.34 -5.02 -10.35
CA MET A 26 -21.00 -3.83 -9.56
C MET A 26 -22.02 -2.70 -9.69
N ARG A 27 -23.03 -2.84 -10.55
CA ARG A 27 -24.12 -1.85 -10.65
C ARG A 27 -24.82 -1.71 -9.30
N GLY A 28 -25.00 -0.48 -8.84
CA GLY A 28 -25.51 -0.15 -7.50
C GLY A 28 -24.48 -0.14 -6.36
N LEU A 29 -23.26 -0.68 -6.58
CA LEU A 29 -22.19 -0.66 -5.57
C LEU A 29 -21.27 0.56 -5.67
N LEU A 30 -21.35 1.29 -6.77
CA LEU A 30 -20.58 2.51 -7.03
C LEU A 30 -21.53 3.64 -7.44
N PRO A 31 -21.21 4.90 -7.09
CA PRO A 31 -21.89 6.06 -7.65
C PRO A 31 -21.93 6.02 -9.19
N PRO A 32 -22.96 6.58 -9.85
CA PRO A 32 -23.12 6.50 -11.31
C PRO A 32 -21.99 7.19 -12.09
N ALA A 33 -21.25 8.09 -11.45
CA ALA A 33 -20.14 8.80 -12.07
C ALA A 33 -19.01 7.85 -12.54
N PHE A 34 -18.47 8.13 -13.71
CA PHE A 34 -17.25 7.55 -14.25
C PHE A 34 -16.12 8.59 -14.18
N MET A 35 -14.96 8.23 -13.63
CA MET A 35 -13.83 9.15 -13.45
C MET A 35 -12.51 8.43 -13.67
N THR A 36 -11.64 8.97 -14.52
CA THR A 36 -10.25 8.51 -14.71
C THR A 36 -9.27 9.56 -14.21
N GLU A 37 -8.88 10.54 -15.04
CA GLU A 37 -7.91 11.60 -14.71
C GLU A 37 -8.33 12.44 -13.49
N LEU A 38 -9.64 12.61 -13.30
CA LEU A 38 -10.17 13.34 -12.15
C LEU A 38 -9.86 12.64 -10.82
N GLN A 39 -9.69 11.31 -10.81
CA GLN A 39 -9.29 10.57 -9.62
C GLN A 39 -7.85 10.91 -9.21
N GLU A 40 -6.94 11.00 -10.19
CA GLU A 40 -5.54 11.38 -9.96
C GLU A 40 -5.47 12.80 -9.40
N LYS A 41 -6.09 13.77 -10.08
CA LYS A 41 -6.13 15.18 -9.66
C LYS A 41 -6.72 15.35 -8.26
N ARG A 42 -7.83 14.67 -7.97
CA ARG A 42 -8.47 14.71 -6.64
C ARG A 42 -7.58 14.10 -5.56
N SER A 43 -6.91 12.99 -5.86
CA SER A 43 -6.03 12.32 -4.90
C SER A 43 -4.81 13.18 -4.57
N MET A 44 -4.15 13.76 -5.58
CA MET A 44 -3.06 14.72 -5.38
C MET A 44 -3.51 15.98 -4.64
N HIS A 45 -4.67 16.52 -5.00
CA HIS A 45 -5.22 17.68 -4.28
C HIS A 45 -5.39 17.39 -2.79
N ASN A 46 -5.99 16.24 -2.44
CA ASN A 46 -6.16 15.82 -1.05
C ASN A 46 -4.82 15.60 -0.34
N LEU A 47 -3.84 14.96 -1.00
CA LEU A 47 -2.51 14.72 -0.42
C LEU A 47 -1.81 16.02 -0.06
N ARG A 48 -1.91 17.05 -0.93
CA ARG A 48 -1.34 18.38 -0.71
C ARG A 48 -2.02 19.18 0.40
N GLN A 49 -3.18 18.74 0.91
CA GLN A 49 -3.81 19.38 2.07
C GLN A 49 -3.20 18.93 3.40
N TYR A 50 -2.50 17.80 3.44
CA TYR A 50 -1.85 17.34 4.66
C TYR A 50 -0.64 18.20 4.98
N GLN A 51 -0.57 18.67 6.23
CA GLN A 51 0.52 19.51 6.72
C GLN A 51 1.65 18.68 7.34
N VAL A 52 1.34 17.47 7.82
CA VAL A 52 2.31 16.58 8.45
C VAL A 52 2.69 15.48 7.46
N PRO A 53 3.99 15.31 7.11
CA PRO A 53 4.42 14.30 6.14
C PRO A 53 3.93 12.88 6.43
N LEU A 54 3.90 12.50 7.73
CA LEU A 54 3.40 11.19 8.15
C LEU A 54 1.92 10.96 7.78
N GLN A 55 1.09 12.02 7.75
CA GLN A 55 -0.31 11.90 7.30
C GLN A 55 -0.39 11.61 5.80
N SER A 56 0.45 12.27 4.99
CA SER A 56 0.57 12.00 3.56
C SER A 56 1.08 10.58 3.31
N TYR A 57 2.05 10.11 4.09
CA TYR A 57 2.54 8.73 4.05
C TYR A 57 1.40 7.73 4.32
N MET A 58 0.66 7.92 5.42
CA MET A 58 -0.48 7.05 5.75
C MET A 58 -1.55 7.05 4.65
N ALA A 59 -1.84 8.21 4.04
CA ALA A 59 -2.79 8.30 2.94
C ALA A 59 -2.31 7.59 1.67
N MET A 60 -1.01 7.61 1.38
CA MET A 60 -0.40 6.88 0.27
C MET A 60 -0.45 5.36 0.50
N MET A 61 -0.15 4.89 1.71
CA MET A 61 -0.27 3.47 2.06
C MET A 61 -1.73 2.98 2.01
N ASP A 62 -2.67 3.77 2.55
CA ASP A 62 -4.11 3.50 2.43
C ASP A 62 -4.57 3.46 0.96
N LEU A 63 -3.93 4.22 0.06
CA LEU A 63 -4.22 4.17 -1.37
C LEU A 63 -3.68 2.89 -2.02
N GLN A 64 -2.44 2.49 -1.69
CA GLN A 64 -1.84 1.25 -2.16
C GLN A 64 -2.72 0.03 -1.80
N GLU A 65 -3.23 -0.02 -0.57
CA GLU A 65 -4.13 -1.07 -0.09
C GLU A 65 -5.54 -1.04 -0.67
N ARG A 66 -5.92 -0.01 -1.44
CA ARG A 66 -7.26 0.10 -2.04
C ARG A 66 -7.23 0.05 -3.56
N ASN A 67 -6.22 0.64 -4.19
CA ASN A 67 -6.08 0.75 -5.63
C ASN A 67 -4.60 0.90 -5.99
N GLU A 68 -3.96 -0.25 -6.19
CA GLU A 68 -2.53 -0.37 -6.46
C GLU A 68 -2.12 0.36 -7.74
N LYS A 69 -2.98 0.31 -8.78
CA LYS A 69 -2.73 1.00 -10.06
C LYS A 69 -2.69 2.52 -9.90
N LEU A 70 -3.63 3.09 -9.15
CA LEU A 70 -3.67 4.52 -8.91
C LEU A 70 -2.50 4.96 -8.03
N PHE A 71 -2.12 4.16 -7.03
CA PHE A 71 -0.92 4.42 -6.21
C PHE A 71 0.34 4.57 -7.07
N TYR A 72 0.64 3.58 -7.92
CA TYR A 72 1.84 3.63 -8.76
C TYR A 72 1.76 4.74 -9.82
N LYS A 73 0.58 4.98 -10.39
CA LYS A 73 0.38 6.08 -11.34
C LYS A 73 0.73 7.43 -10.71
N LEU A 74 0.18 7.73 -9.53
CA LEU A 74 0.47 8.97 -8.82
C LEU A 74 1.96 9.12 -8.49
N LEU A 75 2.58 8.05 -8.00
CA LEU A 75 4.00 8.03 -7.63
C LEU A 75 4.90 8.29 -8.85
N ILE A 76 4.61 7.67 -9.99
CA ILE A 76 5.39 7.84 -11.22
C ILE A 76 5.25 9.26 -11.76
N ASP A 77 4.02 9.80 -11.83
CA ASP A 77 3.78 11.13 -12.40
C ASP A 77 4.30 12.27 -11.51
N ASN A 78 4.43 12.06 -10.20
CA ASN A 78 4.79 13.08 -9.21
C ASN A 78 5.96 12.63 -8.33
N VAL A 79 6.92 11.90 -8.91
CA VAL A 79 8.00 11.23 -8.17
C VAL A 79 8.80 12.19 -7.28
N GLU A 80 9.12 13.39 -7.76
CA GLU A 80 9.88 14.37 -6.97
C GLU A 80 9.15 14.82 -5.70
N GLU A 81 7.82 14.93 -5.77
CA GLU A 81 6.98 15.36 -4.64
C GLU A 81 6.67 14.19 -3.68
N LEU A 82 6.44 12.99 -4.22
CA LEU A 82 5.95 11.85 -3.44
C LEU A 82 7.05 10.92 -2.93
N LEU A 83 8.22 10.87 -3.58
CA LEU A 83 9.32 10.01 -3.14
C LEU A 83 9.78 10.33 -1.70
N PRO A 84 9.95 11.60 -1.28
CA PRO A 84 10.28 11.91 0.11
C PRO A 84 9.17 11.55 1.12
N VAL A 85 7.93 11.43 0.65
CA VAL A 85 6.77 11.05 1.47
C VAL A 85 6.74 9.55 1.69
N VAL A 86 6.88 8.74 0.64
CA VAL A 86 6.82 7.28 0.75
C VAL A 86 8.15 6.65 1.15
N TYR A 87 9.27 7.33 0.92
CA TYR A 87 10.62 6.88 1.26
C TYR A 87 11.25 7.79 2.32
N THR A 88 12.58 7.90 2.33
CA THR A 88 13.31 8.74 3.28
C THR A 88 13.04 10.24 3.04
N PRO A 89 12.84 11.04 4.11
CA PRO A 89 13.00 10.69 5.52
C PRO A 89 11.73 10.13 6.20
N THR A 90 10.55 10.31 5.61
CA THR A 90 9.26 10.05 6.28
C THR A 90 9.04 8.57 6.64
N VAL A 91 9.53 7.64 5.81
CA VAL A 91 9.48 6.20 6.11
C VAL A 91 10.18 5.85 7.44
N GLY A 92 11.23 6.59 7.80
CA GLY A 92 11.95 6.41 9.06
C GLY A 92 11.07 6.73 10.27
N GLU A 93 10.35 7.85 10.21
CA GLU A 93 9.36 8.23 11.22
C GLU A 93 8.21 7.21 11.28
N ALA A 94 7.74 6.73 10.12
CA ALA A 94 6.72 5.71 10.04
C ALA A 94 7.16 4.40 10.70
N CYS A 95 8.41 3.97 10.52
CA CYS A 95 8.97 2.80 11.20
C CYS A 95 9.02 3.00 12.72
N GLN A 96 9.48 4.16 13.20
CA GLN A 96 9.51 4.45 14.64
C GLN A 96 8.11 4.41 15.27
N LYS A 97 7.08 4.83 14.52
CA LYS A 97 5.69 4.90 14.98
C LYS A 97 4.84 3.71 14.51
N TYR A 98 5.42 2.65 13.96
CA TYR A 98 4.66 1.61 13.26
C TYR A 98 3.52 1.02 14.09
N GLY A 99 3.79 0.70 15.36
CA GLY A 99 2.80 0.13 16.26
C GLY A 99 1.56 1.01 16.47
N SER A 100 1.67 2.33 16.36
CA SER A 100 0.54 3.26 16.52
C SER A 100 -0.18 3.59 15.22
N ILE A 101 0.49 3.44 14.07
CA ILE A 101 -0.07 3.72 12.75
C ILE A 101 -0.46 2.46 11.97
N PHE A 102 -0.32 1.28 12.58
CA PHE A 102 -0.66 0.00 11.97
C PHE A 102 -2.14 -0.05 11.54
N ARG A 103 -2.38 -0.30 10.25
CA ARG A 103 -3.74 -0.35 9.66
C ARG A 103 -4.05 -1.62 8.88
N GLY A 104 -3.03 -2.28 8.34
CA GLY A 104 -3.21 -3.43 7.46
C GLY A 104 -2.01 -4.37 7.53
N HIS A 105 -2.27 -5.61 7.12
CA HIS A 105 -1.23 -6.63 7.03
C HIS A 105 -0.57 -6.48 5.67
N GLN A 106 0.70 -6.10 5.68
CA GLN A 106 1.49 -6.08 4.48
C GLN A 106 2.76 -6.91 4.67
N GLY A 107 3.21 -7.58 3.61
CA GLY A 107 4.33 -8.51 3.68
C GLY A 107 4.06 -9.74 4.55
N LEU A 108 5.13 -10.47 4.89
CA LEU A 108 5.07 -11.74 5.60
C LEU A 108 6.07 -11.71 6.76
N TYR A 109 5.58 -12.06 7.96
CA TYR A 109 6.39 -12.07 9.19
C TYR A 109 6.78 -13.50 9.55
N ILE A 110 8.06 -13.73 9.80
CA ILE A 110 8.59 -15.01 10.29
C ILE A 110 9.39 -14.70 11.54
N SER A 111 8.97 -15.23 12.69
CA SER A 111 9.70 -15.11 13.94
C SER A 111 10.45 -16.40 14.26
N MET A 112 11.27 -16.37 15.30
CA MET A 112 11.93 -17.57 15.82
C MET A 112 10.94 -18.67 16.27
N LYS A 113 9.68 -18.32 16.54
CA LYS A 113 8.63 -19.27 16.93
C LYS A 113 8.22 -20.20 15.78
N GLU A 114 8.45 -19.79 14.53
CA GLU A 114 8.13 -20.56 13.33
C GLU A 114 9.29 -21.49 12.90
N LYS A 115 10.33 -21.65 13.73
CA LYS A 115 11.44 -22.58 13.46
C LYS A 115 10.90 -23.99 13.18
N GLY A 116 11.30 -24.56 12.04
CA GLY A 116 10.80 -25.85 11.55
C GLY A 116 9.46 -25.81 10.80
N LYS A 117 8.78 -24.66 10.77
CA LYS A 117 7.49 -24.45 10.06
C LYS A 117 7.54 -23.37 8.98
N ILE A 118 8.72 -22.81 8.69
CA ILE A 118 8.89 -21.69 7.73
C ILE A 118 8.21 -21.96 6.38
N LEU A 119 8.39 -23.16 5.81
CA LEU A 119 7.75 -23.52 4.54
C LEU A 119 6.21 -23.44 4.59
N GLN A 120 5.61 -23.76 5.74
CA GLN A 120 4.15 -23.65 5.92
C GLN A 120 3.72 -22.18 5.94
N VAL A 121 4.51 -21.32 6.59
CA VAL A 121 4.25 -19.87 6.60
C VAL A 121 4.33 -19.31 5.19
N LEU A 122 5.37 -19.65 4.42
CA LEU A 122 5.52 -19.20 3.03
C LEU A 122 4.37 -19.65 2.12
N LYS A 123 3.81 -20.85 2.36
CA LYS A 123 2.65 -21.37 1.60
C LYS A 123 1.38 -20.56 1.80
N ASN A 124 1.27 -19.80 2.90
CA ASN A 124 0.13 -18.92 3.17
C ASN A 124 0.12 -17.68 2.28
N TRP A 125 1.25 -17.31 1.67
CA TRP A 125 1.30 -16.18 0.76
C TRP A 125 0.41 -16.46 -0.48
N PRO A 126 -0.49 -15.54 -0.86
CA PRO A 126 -1.46 -15.80 -1.91
C PRO A 126 -0.81 -15.88 -3.29
N GLU A 127 0.29 -15.13 -3.51
CA GLU A 127 1.00 -15.16 -4.79
C GLU A 127 1.90 -16.38 -4.94
N ARG A 128 1.73 -17.09 -6.06
CA ARG A 128 2.48 -18.31 -6.36
C ARG A 128 3.75 -18.08 -7.17
N ARG A 129 3.82 -16.97 -7.91
CA ARG A 129 4.97 -16.63 -8.77
C ARG A 129 5.69 -15.41 -8.20
N ILE A 130 6.51 -15.65 -7.19
CA ILE A 130 7.35 -14.61 -6.57
C ILE A 130 8.70 -14.59 -7.30
N GLN A 131 9.13 -13.40 -7.74
CA GLN A 131 10.41 -13.21 -8.43
C GLN A 131 11.43 -12.44 -7.59
N VAL A 132 10.96 -11.59 -6.67
CA VAL A 132 11.78 -10.72 -5.84
C VAL A 132 11.29 -10.82 -4.41
N ILE A 133 12.23 -10.96 -3.47
CA ILE A 133 12.00 -10.92 -2.03
C ILE A 133 12.96 -9.88 -1.46
N VAL A 134 12.42 -8.94 -0.70
CA VAL A 134 13.20 -8.02 0.13
C VAL A 134 12.97 -8.45 1.58
N VAL A 135 14.04 -8.64 2.34
CA VAL A 135 13.99 -9.16 3.71
C VAL A 135 14.88 -8.32 4.61
N THR A 136 14.43 -8.09 5.85
CA THR A 136 15.21 -7.47 6.92
C THR A 136 14.84 -8.11 8.24
N ASP A 137 15.78 -8.12 9.18
CA ASP A 137 15.57 -8.44 10.59
C ASP A 137 15.27 -7.19 11.44
N GLY A 138 15.41 -6.00 10.86
CA GLY A 138 15.17 -4.71 11.50
C GLY A 138 16.29 -4.20 12.40
N GLU A 139 17.45 -4.87 12.45
CA GLU A 139 18.52 -4.53 13.38
C GLU A 139 19.21 -3.19 13.04
N ARG A 140 19.23 -2.81 11.75
CA ARG A 140 19.84 -1.57 11.27
C ARG A 140 18.98 -0.87 10.23
N ILE A 141 18.05 -0.04 10.69
CA ILE A 141 17.22 0.78 9.80
C ILE A 141 17.80 2.17 9.66
N LEU A 142 18.26 2.50 8.45
CA LEU A 142 18.80 3.81 8.12
C LEU A 142 19.87 4.24 9.15
N GLY A 143 19.70 5.42 9.77
CA GLY A 143 20.47 5.89 10.93
C GLY A 143 19.71 5.78 12.25
N LEU A 144 18.62 5.01 12.31
CA LEU A 144 17.71 4.91 13.46
C LEU A 144 18.04 3.74 14.40
N GLY A 145 18.90 2.82 13.98
CA GLY A 145 19.29 1.65 14.76
C GLY A 145 18.28 0.52 14.64
N ASP A 146 18.13 -0.24 15.73
CA ASP A 146 17.26 -1.41 15.82
C ASP A 146 15.80 -0.97 16.04
N LEU A 147 14.93 -1.38 15.11
CA LEU A 147 13.49 -1.16 15.17
C LEU A 147 12.70 -2.49 15.13
N GLY A 148 13.39 -3.64 15.17
CA GLY A 148 12.79 -4.97 15.19
C GLY A 148 11.74 -5.19 14.09
N CYS A 149 10.54 -5.64 14.45
CA CYS A 149 9.49 -5.94 13.47
C CYS A 149 8.75 -4.71 12.91
N HIS A 150 9.02 -3.50 13.42
CA HIS A 150 8.34 -2.27 12.99
C HIS A 150 8.72 -1.82 11.57
N VAL A 151 9.72 -2.47 11.01
CA VAL A 151 10.41 -2.13 9.77
C VAL A 151 9.70 -2.68 8.53
N MET A 152 8.61 -3.41 8.69
CA MET A 152 7.87 -3.97 7.56
C MET A 152 7.51 -2.90 6.53
N ILE A 153 7.11 -1.72 7.02
CA ILE A 153 6.82 -0.55 6.18
C ILE A 153 8.02 -0.15 5.29
N TYR A 154 9.24 -0.25 5.82
CA TYR A 154 10.44 0.13 5.09
C TYR A 154 10.69 -0.77 3.87
N LEU A 155 10.39 -2.06 3.98
CA LEU A 155 10.54 -3.02 2.86
C LEU A 155 9.56 -2.77 1.70
N MET A 156 8.51 -1.99 1.96
CA MET A 156 7.40 -1.77 1.02
C MET A 156 7.43 -0.40 0.36
N SER A 157 8.39 0.43 0.77
CA SER A 157 8.60 1.80 0.35
C SER A 157 9.53 1.90 -0.85
#